data_AF-A0A2E9BUI8-F1
#
_entry.id   AF-A0A2E9BUI8-F1
#
_cell.length_a   1.000
_cell.length_b   1.000
_cell.length_c   1.000
_cell.angle_alpha   90.00
_cell.angle_beta   90.00
_cell.angle_gamma   90.00
#
_symmetry.space_group_name_H-M   'P 1'
#
loop_
_entity.id
_entity.type
_entity.pdbx_description
1 polymer ?
#
loop_
_entity_poly.entity_id
_entity_poly.type
_entity_poly.pdbx_seq_one_letter_code
_entity_poly.pdbx_strand_id
1 'polypeptide(L)'
;MNLSSTERQALDAYLARIQDHDLPGTALLPDAEIVRWSLALRFHPVLRRLGGLVLDDARTSNHHVLLTAPPLAGAVLYLAHDGDSRVVFADIEAFLDAARRADAEDRDVEDLHPSVSPLAGDQAGVGTFIRSLLASPDDEDAAIAFIPSLDLRDTALLRELASHENFFVAEALAVEIAKRPAEALRGIAGMCAAHSHPQAANAGQRAVAAVERWTRNGQR
;
A
#
# COMPACT_ATOMS: atom_id res chain seq x y z
N MET A 1 -6.77 24.04 -10.45
CA MET A 1 -6.54 23.48 -9.10
C MET A 1 -5.03 23.40 -8.93
N ASN A 2 -4.47 23.77 -7.77
CA ASN A 2 -3.00 23.80 -7.58
C ASN A 2 -2.59 22.80 -6.51
N LEU A 3 -1.31 22.43 -6.49
CA LEU A 3 -0.71 21.69 -5.38
C LEU A 3 -0.81 22.50 -4.08
N SER A 4 -1.00 21.82 -2.96
CA SER A 4 -0.85 22.40 -1.62
C SER A 4 0.61 22.77 -1.34
N SER A 5 0.86 23.55 -0.30
CA SER A 5 2.23 23.88 0.13
C SER A 5 3.04 22.64 0.48
N THR A 6 2.41 21.66 1.14
CA THR A 6 3.05 20.39 1.51
C THR A 6 3.42 19.56 0.28
N GLU A 7 2.52 19.45 -0.70
CA GLU A 7 2.81 18.75 -1.96
C GLU A 7 3.90 19.45 -2.76
N ARG A 8 3.89 20.79 -2.83
CA ARG A 8 4.97 21.52 -3.51
C ARG A 8 6.33 21.28 -2.83
N GLN A 9 6.37 21.33 -1.51
CA GLN A 9 7.59 21.04 -0.76
C GLN A 9 8.09 19.61 -0.98
N ALA A 10 7.18 18.62 -1.00
CA ALA A 10 7.52 17.24 -1.30
C ALA A 10 8.04 17.08 -2.75
N LEU A 11 7.44 17.78 -3.71
CA LEU A 11 7.86 17.77 -5.10
C LEU A 11 9.24 18.38 -5.28
N ASP A 12 9.51 19.55 -4.68
CA ASP A 12 10.83 20.18 -4.74
C ASP A 12 11.89 19.26 -4.11
N ALA A 13 11.56 18.58 -3.01
CA ALA A 13 12.46 17.60 -2.38
C ALA A 13 12.69 16.35 -3.24
N TYR A 14 11.68 15.87 -3.95
CA TYR A 14 11.80 14.76 -4.90
C TYR A 14 12.67 15.14 -6.10
N LEU A 15 12.40 16.28 -6.74
CA LEU A 15 13.16 16.77 -7.89
C LEU A 15 14.64 17.01 -7.56
N ALA A 16 14.97 17.39 -6.32
CA ALA A 16 16.35 17.53 -5.87
C ALA A 16 17.13 16.20 -5.79
N ARG A 17 16.44 15.05 -5.81
CA ARG A 17 17.04 13.70 -5.75
C ARG A 17 17.17 13.02 -7.11
N ILE A 18 16.36 13.45 -8.07
CA ILE A 18 16.43 12.98 -9.45
C ILE A 18 17.62 13.67 -10.11
N GLN A 19 18.40 12.90 -10.86
CA GLN A 19 19.51 13.39 -11.67
C GLN A 19 19.03 13.58 -13.11
N ASP A 20 19.63 14.48 -13.90
CA ASP A 20 19.18 14.74 -15.29
C ASP A 20 19.21 13.48 -16.18
N HIS A 21 20.00 12.47 -15.83
CA HIS A 21 20.04 11.18 -16.53
C HIS A 21 19.04 10.14 -15.99
N ASP A 22 18.36 10.40 -14.87
CA ASP A 22 17.28 9.55 -14.37
C ASP A 22 15.99 9.75 -15.18
N LEU A 23 15.90 10.75 -16.08
CA LEU A 23 14.69 11.03 -16.88
C LEU A 23 14.71 10.38 -18.27
N PRO A 24 15.82 10.39 -19.04
CA PRO A 24 15.86 9.73 -20.34
C PRO A 24 15.96 8.21 -20.16
N GLY A 25 14.97 7.46 -20.68
CA GLY A 25 14.96 5.99 -20.64
C GLY A 25 14.07 5.41 -19.54
N THR A 26 13.95 6.10 -18.40
CA THR A 26 13.10 5.65 -17.29
C THR A 26 11.62 6.03 -17.50
N ALA A 27 10.73 5.43 -16.70
CA ALA A 27 9.31 5.79 -16.65
C ALA A 27 9.02 7.04 -15.79
N LEU A 28 10.04 7.70 -15.23
CA LEU A 28 9.86 8.82 -14.31
C LEU A 28 9.32 10.07 -15.04
N LEU A 29 8.36 10.74 -14.41
CA LEU A 29 7.74 11.93 -14.95
C LEU A 29 8.58 13.20 -14.68
N PRO A 30 8.66 14.14 -15.63
CA PRO A 30 9.18 15.48 -15.37
C PRO A 30 8.20 16.31 -14.52
N ASP A 31 8.68 17.37 -13.86
CA ASP A 31 7.91 18.25 -12.94
C ASP A 31 6.50 18.60 -13.46
N ALA A 32 6.41 19.12 -14.68
CA ALA A 32 5.14 19.54 -15.27
C ALA A 32 4.12 18.39 -15.38
N GLU A 33 4.60 17.18 -15.71
CA GLU A 33 3.75 15.99 -15.83
C GLU A 33 3.37 15.41 -14.47
N ILE A 34 4.28 15.43 -13.49
CA ILE A 34 3.95 15.10 -12.09
C ILE A 34 2.80 15.97 -11.62
N VAL A 35 2.89 17.29 -11.78
CA VAL A 35 1.83 18.21 -11.37
C VAL A 35 0.53 17.90 -12.12
N ARG A 36 0.59 17.71 -13.43
CA ARG A 36 -0.60 17.42 -14.26
C ARG A 36 -1.32 16.15 -13.79
N TRP A 37 -0.61 15.04 -13.68
CA TRP A 37 -1.18 13.75 -13.30
C TRP A 37 -1.67 13.75 -11.84
N SER A 38 -0.89 14.33 -10.93
CA SER A 38 -1.28 14.43 -9.51
C SER A 38 -2.58 15.20 -9.32
N LEU A 39 -2.80 16.26 -10.10
CA LEU A 39 -4.06 17.01 -10.08
C LEU A 39 -5.20 16.23 -10.74
N ALA A 40 -4.93 15.54 -11.85
CA ALA A 40 -5.92 14.77 -12.59
C ALA A 40 -6.50 13.61 -11.76
N LEU A 41 -5.69 12.96 -10.93
CA LEU A 41 -6.10 11.81 -10.11
C LEU A 41 -6.66 12.17 -8.72
N ARG A 42 -6.85 13.47 -8.40
CA ARG A 42 -7.39 13.91 -7.10
C ARG A 42 -8.81 13.45 -6.79
N PHE A 43 -9.54 12.96 -7.79
CA PHE A 43 -10.84 12.34 -7.55
C PHE A 43 -10.72 11.01 -6.80
N HIS A 44 -9.55 10.35 -6.87
CA HIS A 44 -9.31 9.07 -6.22
C HIS A 44 -9.32 9.22 -4.68
N PRO A 45 -10.06 8.38 -3.92
CA PRO A 45 -10.16 8.46 -2.46
C PRO A 45 -8.82 8.59 -1.75
N VAL A 46 -7.83 7.79 -2.15
CA VAL A 46 -6.49 7.81 -1.55
C VAL A 46 -5.83 9.19 -1.69
N LEU A 47 -5.79 9.74 -2.90
CA LEU A 47 -5.13 11.03 -3.16
C LEU A 47 -5.91 12.19 -2.53
N ARG A 48 -7.24 12.09 -2.44
CA ARG A 48 -8.06 13.07 -1.72
C ARG A 48 -7.72 13.11 -0.22
N ARG A 49 -7.38 11.96 0.37
CA ARG A 49 -7.19 11.83 1.82
C ARG A 49 -5.73 11.98 2.27
N LEU A 50 -4.77 11.49 1.48
CA LEU A 50 -3.33 11.51 1.80
C LEU A 50 -2.53 12.52 0.96
N GLY A 51 -3.17 13.21 0.02
CA GLY A 51 -2.46 13.85 -1.07
C GLY A 51 -1.67 12.83 -1.90
N GLY A 52 -0.93 13.30 -2.88
CA GLY A 52 -0.06 12.41 -3.63
C GLY A 52 0.59 13.09 -4.82
N LEU A 53 1.83 12.69 -5.10
CA LEU A 53 2.53 13.07 -6.31
C LEU A 53 2.74 11.84 -7.19
N VAL A 54 2.16 11.83 -8.38
CA VAL A 54 2.35 10.76 -9.38
C VAL A 54 3.76 10.88 -9.94
N LEU A 55 4.57 9.85 -9.74
CA LEU A 55 6.01 9.89 -10.01
C LEU A 55 6.37 9.33 -11.39
N ASP A 56 5.55 8.45 -11.94
CA ASP A 56 5.83 7.73 -13.17
C ASP A 56 4.60 7.63 -14.09
N ASP A 57 4.90 7.37 -15.35
CA ASP A 57 3.94 7.02 -16.39
C ASP A 57 4.51 5.80 -17.14
N ALA A 58 4.21 4.63 -16.59
CA ALA A 58 4.56 3.35 -17.19
C ALA A 58 3.80 3.08 -18.51
N ARG A 59 3.09 4.08 -19.07
CA ARG A 59 2.18 3.96 -20.22
C ARG A 59 1.06 2.95 -19.99
N THR A 60 0.77 2.70 -18.71
CA THR A 60 -0.36 1.94 -18.21
C THR A 60 -1.29 2.87 -17.45
N SER A 61 -2.34 2.33 -16.83
CA SER A 61 -3.20 3.08 -15.91
C SER A 61 -2.75 2.93 -14.45
N ASN A 62 -1.57 2.36 -14.21
CA ASN A 62 -1.03 2.14 -12.89
C ASN A 62 0.09 3.14 -12.61
N HIS A 63 0.13 3.66 -11.38
CA HIS A 63 1.02 4.75 -11.03
C HIS A 63 1.68 4.55 -9.68
N HIS A 64 2.95 4.90 -9.58
CA HIS A 64 3.63 5.12 -8.32
C HIS A 64 3.34 6.53 -7.82
N VAL A 65 2.83 6.63 -6.60
CA VAL A 65 2.39 7.87 -5.97
C VAL A 65 3.14 8.08 -4.67
N LEU A 66 3.93 9.15 -4.59
CA LEU A 66 4.51 9.61 -3.33
C LEU A 66 3.42 10.21 -2.46
N LEU A 67 3.15 9.59 -1.32
CA LEU A 67 2.17 10.07 -0.34
C LEU A 67 2.73 11.27 0.41
N THR A 68 1.92 12.33 0.55
CA THR A 68 2.39 13.62 1.07
C THR A 68 1.83 13.99 2.45
N ALA A 69 0.83 13.26 2.94
CA ALA A 69 0.19 13.52 4.22
C ALA A 69 0.27 12.31 5.17
N PRO A 70 0.23 12.54 6.50
CA PRO A 70 0.18 11.47 7.49
C PRO A 70 -1.02 10.54 7.27
N PRO A 71 -0.93 9.26 7.67
CA PRO A 71 0.16 8.65 8.47
C PRO A 71 1.28 8.01 7.63
N LEU A 72 1.21 8.14 6.30
CA LEU A 72 2.11 7.46 5.35
C LEU A 72 2.96 8.44 4.52
N ALA A 73 3.08 9.69 4.96
CA ALA A 73 3.87 10.70 4.26
C ALA A 73 5.31 10.21 4.00
N GLY A 74 5.77 10.35 2.77
CA GLY A 74 7.09 9.92 2.31
C GLY A 74 7.12 8.52 1.69
N ALA A 75 6.13 7.67 1.96
CA ALA A 75 6.03 6.35 1.34
C ALA A 75 5.49 6.43 -0.10
N VAL A 76 5.79 5.40 -0.89
CA VAL A 76 5.29 5.29 -2.28
C VAL A 76 4.22 4.22 -2.36
N LEU A 77 3.02 4.65 -2.70
CA LEU A 77 1.87 3.81 -3.03
C LEU A 77 1.93 3.42 -4.50
N TYR A 78 1.74 2.14 -4.80
CA TYR A 78 1.35 1.72 -6.12
C TYR A 78 -0.17 1.78 -6.23
N LEU A 79 -0.66 2.65 -7.11
CA LEU A 79 -2.06 2.84 -7.44
C LEU A 79 -2.36 2.07 -8.73
N ALA A 80 -2.92 0.87 -8.57
CA ALA A 80 -3.33 0.03 -9.68
C ALA A 80 -4.75 0.41 -10.16
N HIS A 81 -4.95 0.47 -11.47
CA HIS A 81 -6.27 0.61 -12.08
C HIS A 81 -7.11 -0.66 -11.89
N ASP A 82 -6.48 -1.81 -12.13
CA ASP A 82 -7.05 -3.14 -11.89
C ASP A 82 -6.06 -3.94 -11.04
N GLY A 83 -6.45 -4.31 -9.82
CA GLY A 83 -5.65 -5.15 -8.93
C GLY A 83 -5.28 -4.51 -7.59
N ASP A 84 -4.21 -5.01 -6.98
CA ASP A 84 -3.86 -4.75 -5.59
C ASP A 84 -3.05 -3.45 -5.44
N SER A 85 -3.76 -2.33 -5.32
CA SER A 85 -3.14 -1.10 -4.83
C SER A 85 -2.58 -1.30 -3.43
N ARG A 86 -1.32 -0.89 -3.18
CA ARG A 86 -0.69 -0.98 -1.86
C ARG A 86 0.55 -0.09 -1.76
N VAL A 87 1.01 0.15 -0.54
CA VAL A 87 2.34 0.76 -0.35
C VAL A 87 3.41 -0.24 -0.77
N VAL A 88 4.32 0.17 -1.66
CA VAL A 88 5.36 -0.69 -2.23
C VAL A 88 6.76 -0.26 -1.86
N PHE A 89 7.00 1.03 -1.60
CA PHE A 89 8.31 1.51 -1.10
C PHE A 89 8.12 2.36 0.16
N ALA A 90 9.03 2.18 1.12
CA ALA A 90 8.97 2.86 2.42
C ALA A 90 9.30 4.35 2.29
N ASP A 91 10.12 4.70 1.30
CA ASP A 91 10.59 6.05 1.04
C ASP A 91 10.95 6.24 -0.45
N ILE A 92 11.29 7.48 -0.79
CA ILE A 92 11.69 7.91 -2.14
C ILE A 92 12.99 7.22 -2.59
N GLU A 93 13.94 6.98 -1.69
CA GLU A 93 15.25 6.43 -2.06
C GLU A 93 15.09 4.97 -2.53
N ALA A 94 14.28 4.19 -1.83
CA ALA A 94 13.93 2.83 -2.24
C ALA A 94 13.22 2.79 -3.60
N PHE A 95 12.34 3.75 -3.88
CA PHE A 95 11.69 3.88 -5.19
C PHE A 95 12.68 4.26 -6.30
N LEU A 96 13.55 5.25 -6.06
CA LEU A 96 14.54 5.68 -7.06
C LEU A 96 15.56 4.59 -7.36
N ASP A 97 15.98 3.81 -6.35
CA ASP A 97 16.81 2.62 -6.57
C ASP A 97 16.10 1.60 -7.47
N ALA A 98 14.82 1.32 -7.19
CA ALA A 98 14.02 0.43 -8.03
C ALA A 98 13.86 0.97 -9.46
N ALA A 99 13.58 2.26 -9.63
CA ALA A 99 13.42 2.89 -10.95
C ALA A 99 14.70 2.81 -11.79
N ARG A 100 15.86 3.10 -11.19
CA ARG A 100 17.17 2.99 -11.87
C ARG A 100 17.51 1.55 -12.23
N ARG A 101 17.18 0.60 -11.35
CA ARG A 101 17.38 -0.83 -11.62
C ARG A 101 16.47 -1.35 -12.73
N ALA A 102 15.20 -0.93 -12.74
CA ALA A 102 14.25 -1.26 -13.80
C ALA A 102 14.78 -0.79 -15.17
N ASP A 103 15.25 0.45 -15.27
CA ASP A 103 15.87 0.97 -16.50
C ASP A 103 17.12 0.18 -16.90
N ALA A 104 18.04 -0.09 -15.95
CA ALA A 104 19.26 -0.84 -16.22
C ALA A 104 19.01 -2.31 -16.62
N GLU A 105 17.90 -2.90 -16.16
CA GLU A 105 17.52 -4.29 -16.42
C GLU A 105 16.51 -4.44 -17.58
N ASP A 106 16.04 -3.34 -18.20
CA ASP A 106 14.94 -3.31 -19.19
C ASP A 106 13.65 -3.99 -18.66
N ARG A 107 13.24 -3.57 -17.46
CA ARG A 107 12.08 -4.10 -16.72
C ARG A 107 11.17 -2.97 -16.25
N ASP A 108 9.93 -3.31 -15.92
CA ASP A 108 9.02 -2.36 -15.28
C ASP A 108 9.34 -2.23 -13.78
N VAL A 109 9.12 -1.04 -13.21
CA VAL A 109 9.29 -0.82 -11.76
C VAL A 109 8.36 -1.73 -10.95
N GLU A 110 7.19 -2.06 -11.52
CA GLU A 110 6.24 -3.03 -10.95
C GLU A 110 6.87 -4.40 -10.70
N ASP A 111 7.76 -4.86 -11.60
CA ASP A 111 8.45 -6.15 -11.45
C ASP A 111 9.46 -6.16 -10.29
N LEU A 112 9.78 -4.99 -9.75
CA LEU A 112 10.70 -4.80 -8.63
C LEU A 112 9.99 -4.49 -7.31
N HIS A 113 8.65 -4.55 -7.28
CA HIS A 113 7.91 -4.39 -6.04
C HIS A 113 8.30 -5.46 -5.01
N PRO A 114 8.50 -5.09 -3.74
CA PRO A 114 8.71 -6.08 -2.69
C PRO A 114 7.45 -6.92 -2.51
N SER A 115 7.62 -8.22 -2.25
CA SER A 115 6.52 -9.17 -2.06
C SER A 115 5.65 -8.88 -0.83
N VAL A 116 6.17 -8.09 0.11
CA VAL A 116 5.48 -7.61 1.31
C VAL A 116 5.59 -6.10 1.35
N SER A 117 4.49 -5.43 1.67
CA SER A 117 4.50 -3.98 1.86
C SER A 117 5.37 -3.59 3.06
N PRO A 118 6.07 -2.45 2.99
CA PRO A 118 6.76 -1.92 4.16
C PRO A 118 5.76 -1.60 5.27
N LEU A 119 6.18 -1.78 6.52
CA LEU A 119 5.37 -1.40 7.67
C LEU A 119 5.32 0.13 7.79
N ALA A 120 4.15 0.68 8.10
CA ALA A 120 4.02 2.09 8.43
C ALA A 120 4.79 2.41 9.72
N GLY A 121 5.49 3.55 9.76
CA GLY A 121 6.13 4.02 10.99
C GLY A 121 5.10 4.40 12.08
N ASP A 122 3.98 4.99 11.68
CA ASP A 122 2.86 5.38 12.55
C ASP A 122 1.72 4.36 12.49
N GLN A 123 1.86 3.28 13.28
CA GLN A 123 0.87 2.19 13.31
C GLN A 123 -0.49 2.62 13.91
N ALA A 124 -0.48 3.54 14.88
CA ALA A 124 -1.72 4.07 15.45
C ALA A 124 -2.44 4.98 14.44
N GLY A 125 -1.68 5.83 13.73
CA GLY A 125 -2.19 6.68 12.68
C GLY A 125 -2.78 5.89 11.52
N VAL A 126 -2.07 4.87 11.00
CA VAL A 126 -2.61 4.04 9.90
C VAL A 126 -3.85 3.25 10.34
N GLY A 127 -3.89 2.73 11.58
CA GLY A 127 -5.09 2.07 12.11
C GLY A 127 -6.28 3.02 12.24
N THR A 128 -6.05 4.26 12.67
CA THR A 128 -7.09 5.31 12.71
C THR A 128 -7.54 5.68 11.30
N PHE A 129 -6.61 5.78 10.36
CA PHE A 129 -6.89 6.12 8.98
C PHE A 129 -7.73 5.04 8.29
N ILE A 130 -7.37 3.76 8.43
CA ILE A 130 -8.14 2.62 7.92
C ILE A 130 -9.58 2.66 8.46
N ARG A 131 -9.78 2.83 9.77
CA ARG A 131 -11.13 2.97 10.35
C ARG A 131 -11.91 4.14 9.75
N SER A 132 -11.23 5.26 9.48
CA SER A 132 -11.87 6.43 8.87
C SER A 132 -12.27 6.25 7.40
N LEU A 133 -11.63 5.32 6.69
CA LEU A 133 -12.01 4.92 5.33
C LEU A 133 -13.18 3.95 5.38
N LEU A 134 -13.12 2.94 6.26
CA LEU A 134 -14.20 1.97 6.45
C LEU A 134 -15.52 2.60 6.94
N ALA A 135 -15.44 3.72 7.65
CA ALA A 135 -16.62 4.48 8.08
C ALA A 135 -17.34 5.22 6.93
N SER A 136 -16.76 5.27 5.74
CA SER A 136 -17.29 5.99 4.57
C SER A 136 -17.49 5.01 3.41
N PRO A 137 -18.75 4.74 2.98
CA PRO A 137 -19.01 3.81 1.88
C PRO A 137 -18.27 4.18 0.58
N ASP A 138 -18.06 5.47 0.32
CA ASP A 138 -17.37 5.95 -0.87
C ASP A 138 -15.85 5.72 -0.83
N ASP A 139 -15.27 5.49 0.35
CA ASP A 139 -13.83 5.32 0.56
C ASP A 139 -13.47 3.91 1.07
N GLU A 140 -14.45 3.05 1.33
CA GLU A 140 -14.27 1.77 2.01
C GLU A 140 -13.25 0.87 1.30
N ASP A 141 -13.38 0.73 -0.03
CA ASP A 141 -12.47 -0.10 -0.83
C ASP A 141 -11.02 0.40 -0.80
N ALA A 142 -10.81 1.70 -0.60
CA ALA A 142 -9.46 2.25 -0.48
C ALA A 142 -8.75 1.79 0.81
N ALA A 143 -9.49 1.37 1.84
CA ALA A 143 -8.91 0.87 3.09
C ALA A 143 -8.03 -0.36 2.87
N ILE A 144 -8.40 -1.20 1.90
CA ILE A 144 -7.73 -2.46 1.55
C ILE A 144 -6.25 -2.21 1.24
N ALA A 145 -5.94 -1.11 0.55
CA ALA A 145 -4.59 -0.77 0.12
C ALA A 145 -3.59 -0.51 1.27
N PHE A 146 -4.11 -0.25 2.47
CA PHE A 146 -3.29 0.11 3.64
C PHE A 146 -3.14 -1.02 4.65
N ILE A 147 -3.99 -2.06 4.58
CA ILE A 147 -3.90 -3.25 5.44
C ILE A 147 -2.51 -3.90 5.36
N PRO A 148 -1.86 -4.03 4.18
CA PRO A 148 -0.50 -4.57 4.09
C PRO A 148 0.57 -3.81 4.90
N SER A 149 0.34 -2.54 5.21
CA SER A 149 1.29 -1.72 5.99
C SER A 149 1.12 -1.84 7.51
N LEU A 150 0.12 -2.60 7.99
CA LEU A 150 -0.08 -2.89 9.41
C LEU A 150 0.96 -3.86 9.92
N ASP A 151 1.43 -3.69 11.15
CA ASP A 151 2.34 -4.61 11.85
C ASP A 151 1.65 -5.86 12.45
N LEU A 152 0.32 -5.92 12.34
CA LEU A 152 -0.56 -6.98 12.83
C LEU A 152 -0.52 -7.18 14.36
N ARG A 153 -0.23 -6.13 15.15
CA ARG A 153 -0.22 -6.22 16.63
C ARG A 153 -1.48 -5.65 17.30
N ASP A 154 -2.15 -4.67 16.70
CA ASP A 154 -3.40 -4.11 17.23
C ASP A 154 -4.57 -5.10 17.08
N THR A 155 -4.71 -6.00 18.04
CA THR A 155 -5.72 -7.06 18.01
C THR A 155 -7.15 -6.50 17.98
N ALA A 156 -7.40 -5.29 18.50
CA ALA A 156 -8.73 -4.69 18.43
C ALA A 156 -9.07 -4.34 16.98
N LEU A 157 -8.17 -3.61 16.30
CA LEU A 157 -8.30 -3.34 14.86
C LEU A 157 -8.42 -4.64 14.06
N LEU A 158 -7.56 -5.63 14.32
CA LEU A 158 -7.60 -6.89 13.56
C LEU A 158 -8.93 -7.64 13.69
N ARG A 159 -9.59 -7.57 14.86
CA ARG A 159 -10.93 -8.15 15.03
C ARG A 159 -11.96 -7.39 14.22
N GLU A 160 -11.93 -6.05 14.26
CA GLU A 160 -12.82 -5.20 13.47
C GLU A 160 -12.71 -5.53 11.96
N LEU A 161 -11.48 -5.64 11.45
CA LEU A 161 -11.22 -5.98 10.05
C LEU A 161 -11.66 -7.41 9.69
N ALA A 162 -11.39 -8.39 10.55
CA ALA A 162 -11.74 -9.80 10.30
C ALA A 162 -13.26 -10.06 10.27
N SER A 163 -14.05 -9.21 10.93
CA SER A 163 -15.51 -9.30 10.96
C SER A 163 -16.22 -8.25 10.10
N HIS A 164 -15.49 -7.51 9.25
CA HIS A 164 -16.07 -6.47 8.42
C HIS A 164 -17.07 -7.03 7.40
N GLU A 165 -18.13 -6.28 7.08
CA GLU A 165 -19.15 -6.73 6.12
C GLU A 165 -18.60 -6.81 4.68
N ASN A 166 -17.77 -5.84 4.29
CA ASN A 166 -16.98 -5.92 3.07
C ASN A 166 -15.91 -7.01 3.19
N PHE A 167 -16.16 -8.15 2.56
CA PHE A 167 -15.32 -9.34 2.67
C PHE A 167 -13.90 -9.14 2.10
N PHE A 168 -13.67 -8.15 1.23
CA PHE A 168 -12.33 -7.85 0.73
C PHE A 168 -11.40 -7.35 1.85
N VAL A 169 -11.95 -6.68 2.87
CA VAL A 169 -11.21 -6.25 4.06
C VAL A 169 -10.69 -7.45 4.85
N ALA A 170 -11.57 -8.42 5.12
CA ALA A 170 -11.21 -9.65 5.82
C ALA A 170 -10.26 -10.53 5.00
N GLU A 171 -10.44 -10.60 3.68
CA GLU A 171 -9.52 -11.27 2.77
C GLU A 171 -8.11 -10.65 2.82
N ALA A 172 -8.01 -9.34 2.66
CA ALA A 172 -6.73 -8.63 2.66
C ALA A 172 -5.98 -8.83 3.98
N LEU A 173 -6.69 -8.79 5.12
CA LEU A 173 -6.11 -9.12 6.41
C LEU A 173 -5.59 -10.57 6.44
N ALA A 174 -6.38 -11.54 5.99
CA ALA A 174 -5.98 -12.94 5.99
C ALA A 174 -4.75 -13.20 5.10
N VAL A 175 -4.68 -12.54 3.94
CA VAL A 175 -3.51 -12.57 3.05
C VAL A 175 -2.26 -12.08 3.79
N GLU A 176 -2.37 -10.98 4.54
CA GLU A 176 -1.25 -10.43 5.29
C GLU A 176 -0.81 -11.32 6.46
N ILE A 177 -1.76 -11.96 7.16
CA ILE A 177 -1.43 -12.97 8.18
C ILE A 177 -0.71 -14.16 7.55
N ALA A 178 -1.10 -14.59 6.35
CA ALA A 178 -0.43 -15.70 5.67
C ALA A 178 1.01 -15.36 5.25
N LYS A 179 1.28 -14.10 4.88
CA LYS A 179 2.63 -13.59 4.55
C LYS A 179 3.50 -13.46 5.81
N ARG A 180 2.92 -13.05 6.93
CA ARG A 180 3.62 -12.77 8.20
C ARG A 180 3.00 -13.56 9.36
N PRO A 181 3.05 -14.90 9.34
CA PRO A 181 2.39 -15.72 10.34
C PRO A 181 3.04 -15.55 11.71
N ALA A 182 2.19 -15.51 12.74
CA ALA A 182 2.61 -15.49 14.14
C ALA A 182 1.57 -16.20 15.01
N GLU A 183 2.00 -16.82 16.11
CA GLU A 183 1.12 -17.54 17.05
C GLU A 183 -0.04 -16.68 17.54
N ALA A 184 0.24 -15.41 17.88
CA ALA A 184 -0.74 -14.46 18.37
C ALA A 184 -1.88 -14.19 17.37
N LEU A 185 -1.65 -14.44 16.07
CA LEU A 185 -2.61 -14.22 15.00
C LEU A 185 -3.56 -15.40 14.80
N ARG A 186 -3.38 -16.55 15.47
CA ARG A 186 -4.23 -17.73 15.27
C ARG A 186 -5.72 -17.42 15.43
N GLY A 187 -6.08 -16.66 16.46
CA GLY A 187 -7.47 -16.29 16.72
C GLY A 187 -8.08 -15.46 15.57
N ILE A 188 -7.33 -14.47 15.07
CA ILE A 188 -7.76 -13.61 13.97
C ILE A 188 -7.85 -14.39 12.65
N ALA A 189 -6.87 -15.26 12.37
CA ALA A 189 -6.91 -16.13 11.20
C ALA A 189 -8.14 -17.05 11.22
N GLY A 190 -8.48 -17.59 12.39
CA GLY A 190 -9.70 -18.38 12.60
C GLY A 190 -10.98 -17.59 12.36
N MET A 191 -11.05 -16.33 12.78
CA MET A 191 -12.18 -15.45 12.46
C MET A 191 -12.33 -15.25 10.95
N CYS A 192 -11.23 -14.95 10.26
CA CYS A 192 -11.25 -14.82 8.80
C CYS A 192 -11.69 -16.13 8.11
N ALA A 193 -11.23 -17.28 8.62
CA ALA A 193 -11.58 -18.60 8.06
C ALA A 193 -13.05 -18.96 8.25
N ALA A 194 -13.70 -18.41 9.28
CA ALA A 194 -15.12 -18.59 9.59
C ALA A 194 -16.01 -17.51 8.95
N HIS A 195 -15.45 -16.63 8.12
CA HIS A 195 -16.21 -15.57 7.45
C HIS A 195 -17.32 -16.17 6.56
N SER A 196 -18.47 -15.50 6.49
CA SER A 196 -19.64 -15.99 5.74
C SER A 196 -19.39 -16.07 4.23
N HIS A 197 -18.62 -15.11 3.71
CA HIS A 197 -18.24 -15.07 2.30
C HIS A 197 -17.07 -16.03 1.98
N PRO A 198 -17.20 -16.93 0.97
CA PRO A 198 -16.18 -17.93 0.67
C PRO A 198 -14.79 -17.38 0.33
N GLN A 199 -14.71 -16.20 -0.28
CA GLN A 199 -13.43 -15.59 -0.66
C GLN A 199 -12.56 -15.27 0.57
N ALA A 200 -13.14 -14.57 1.55
CA ALA A 200 -12.50 -14.30 2.83
C ALA A 200 -12.24 -15.59 3.62
N ALA A 201 -13.20 -16.52 3.65
CA ALA A 201 -13.04 -17.80 4.33
C ALA A 201 -11.85 -18.61 3.79
N ASN A 202 -11.72 -18.71 2.47
CA ASN A 202 -10.62 -19.41 1.82
C ASN A 202 -9.28 -18.73 2.11
N ALA A 203 -9.23 -17.40 2.11
CA ALA A 203 -8.03 -16.66 2.51
C ALA A 203 -7.67 -16.92 3.98
N GLY A 204 -8.67 -16.91 4.87
CA GLY A 204 -8.51 -17.23 6.28
C GLY A 204 -7.99 -18.64 6.52
N GLN A 205 -8.47 -19.64 5.78
CA GLN A 205 -7.96 -21.02 5.87
C GLN A 205 -6.47 -21.10 5.48
N ARG A 206 -6.05 -20.36 4.45
CA ARG A 206 -4.62 -20.24 4.09
C ARG A 206 -3.81 -19.60 5.21
N ALA A 207 -4.36 -18.56 5.86
CA ALA A 207 -3.74 -17.90 7.00
C ALA A 207 -3.58 -18.84 8.20
N VAL A 208 -4.63 -19.60 8.56
CA VAL A 208 -4.57 -20.61 9.63
C VAL A 208 -3.48 -21.64 9.35
N ALA A 209 -3.46 -22.20 8.14
CA ALA A 209 -2.44 -23.18 7.76
C ALA A 209 -1.01 -22.59 7.80
N ALA A 210 -0.85 -21.32 7.46
CA ALA A 210 0.44 -20.62 7.56
C ALA A 210 0.89 -20.48 9.02
N VAL A 211 -0.01 -20.04 9.92
CA VAL A 211 0.27 -19.95 11.36
C VAL A 211 0.63 -21.32 11.94
N GLU A 212 -0.12 -22.37 11.64
CA GLU A 212 0.16 -23.73 12.13
C GLU A 212 1.52 -24.28 11.64
N ARG A 213 1.90 -23.99 10.40
CA ARG A 213 3.23 -24.36 9.89
C ARG A 213 4.32 -23.57 10.60
N TRP A 214 4.13 -22.27 10.80
CA TRP A 214 5.08 -21.40 11.48
C TRP A 214 5.34 -21.86 12.92
N THR A 215 4.28 -22.14 13.69
CA THR A 215 4.39 -22.60 15.09
C THR A 215 5.14 -23.92 15.19
N ARG A 216 4.88 -24.88 14.29
CA ARG A 216 5.59 -26.17 14.27
C ARG A 216 7.08 -26.02 13.95
N ASN A 217 7.45 -25.06 13.10
CA ASN A 217 8.83 -24.82 12.70
C ASN A 217 9.61 -24.00 13.74
N GLY A 218 8.96 -23.06 14.43
CA GLY A 218 9.59 -22.28 15.51
C GLY A 218 9.77 -23.03 16.84
N GLN A 219 9.24 -24.25 16.94
CA GLN A 219 9.47 -25.18 18.05
C GLN A 219 10.59 -26.20 17.77
N ARG A 220 11.28 -26.08 16.63
CA ARG A 220 12.51 -26.83 16.29
C ARG A 220 13.73 -25.93 16.41
#